data_AF-A0A496VDP1-F1
#
_entry.id   AF-A0A496VDP1-F1
#
_cell.length_a   1.000
_cell.length_b   1.000
_cell.length_c   1.000
_cell.angle_alpha   90.00
_cell.angle_beta   90.00
_cell.angle_gamma   90.00
#
_symmetry.space_group_name_H-M   'P 1'
#
loop_
_entity.id
_entity.type
_entity.pdbx_description
1 polymer ?
#
loop_
_entity_poly.entity_id
_entity_poly.type
_entity_poly.pdbx_seq_one_letter_code
_entity_poly.pdbx_strand_id
1 'polypeptide(L)'
;MEKQPAIKSYFFGKGYKELGNTLAESWYRNVASAKSYWTKTDYFWSREPWFFWAFVAVGTAFAALSVIIFGTVFFMALSAIHITILASFFLTIYLSFSLLWGTDKVYRLSRRVFLACPICHFKADLPHYRCPSCGDIHSRLIPSSYGILKRKCQCGNKLPTTFFNGRSKLPAFCPNCQHEIKTGEATPICIPIVGGPSVGKTCFLFSAVKSFIEEVAPQNAWNIRFLDRQNEVIYHRVSQNFSKGIVPAKTAELTPTAFNFFVSSKRWTPEKIMYFYDAAGESVKSSELLVRHKFFNYFHGLIFIIDPFSIPELMADYERSLEHYDKAIKPSDMMLDDAFDTMIINLEKSYKVRRDQTINKPCAIVINKVDAFDLSERIGEAGAMELMKLDSSIATIADAIDKLCKDNFIEWGLGNFIRNLESKLTNYRFFTCSALGHLPDSENKAFQAYGATEPLLWLLSQIDKKAFPSP
;
A
#
# COMPACT_ATOMS: atom_id res chain seq x y z
N MET A 1 -12.78 -4.24 21.36
CA MET A 1 -11.46 -3.60 21.09
C MET A 1 -10.39 -4.54 21.62
N GLU A 2 -9.45 -4.99 20.78
CA GLU A 2 -8.37 -5.88 21.20
C GLU A 2 -7.49 -5.23 22.27
N LYS A 3 -7.16 -5.96 23.35
CA LYS A 3 -6.34 -5.43 24.46
C LYS A 3 -4.92 -5.20 23.95
N GLN A 4 -4.44 -3.97 24.05
CA GLN A 4 -3.08 -3.59 23.67
C GLN A 4 -2.13 -3.63 24.87
N PRO A 5 -0.81 -3.87 24.66
CA PRO A 5 0.22 -3.74 25.70
C PRO A 5 0.51 -2.26 26.01
N ALA A 6 -0.55 -1.48 26.29
CA ALA A 6 -0.48 -0.04 26.48
C ALA A 6 -1.36 0.42 27.65
N ILE A 7 -0.98 1.54 28.23
CA ILE A 7 -1.68 2.18 29.34
C ILE A 7 -2.84 2.99 28.76
N LYS A 8 -4.07 2.74 29.24
CA LYS A 8 -5.23 3.56 28.86
C LYS A 8 -5.05 4.98 29.39
N SER A 9 -5.36 5.95 28.55
CA SER A 9 -5.35 7.35 28.93
C SER A 9 -6.37 7.61 30.04
N TYR A 10 -6.01 8.52 30.95
CA TYR A 10 -6.80 8.89 32.12
C TYR A 10 -8.25 9.25 31.75
N PHE A 11 -8.41 10.01 30.67
CA PHE A 11 -9.68 10.54 30.16
C PHE A 11 -10.66 9.48 29.64
N PHE A 12 -10.18 8.25 29.40
CA PHE A 12 -10.99 7.16 28.86
C PHE A 12 -11.27 6.06 29.89
N GLY A 13 -11.13 6.37 31.19
CA GLY A 13 -11.46 5.43 32.26
C GLY A 13 -11.32 6.00 33.67
N LYS A 14 -10.08 6.29 34.09
CA LYS A 14 -9.81 6.70 35.49
C LYS A 14 -10.53 7.99 35.89
N GLY A 15 -10.60 8.96 34.99
CA GLY A 15 -11.25 10.24 35.28
C GLY A 15 -12.73 10.13 35.67
N TYR A 16 -13.49 9.25 35.02
CA TYR A 16 -14.89 9.01 35.41
C TYR A 16 -15.01 8.31 36.76
N LYS A 17 -14.09 7.40 37.09
CA LYS A 17 -14.07 6.73 38.39
C LYS A 17 -13.73 7.69 39.53
N GLU A 18 -12.75 8.56 39.31
CA GLU A 18 -12.37 9.57 40.29
C GLU A 18 -13.49 10.58 40.52
N LEU A 19 -14.16 11.04 39.45
CA LEU A 19 -15.36 11.88 39.59
C LEU A 19 -16.43 11.20 40.46
N GLY A 20 -16.76 9.93 40.18
CA GLY A 20 -17.72 9.17 40.98
C GLY A 20 -17.30 9.03 42.45
N ASN A 21 -16.03 8.72 42.70
CA ASN A 21 -15.48 8.58 44.06
C ASN A 21 -15.53 9.91 44.82
N THR A 22 -15.14 11.03 44.20
CA THR A 22 -15.18 12.35 44.83
C THR A 22 -16.60 12.77 45.19
N LEU A 23 -17.57 12.49 44.33
CA LEU A 23 -18.98 12.78 44.61
C LEU A 23 -19.50 11.90 45.75
N ALA A 24 -19.21 10.60 45.73
CA ALA A 24 -19.62 9.67 46.78
C ALA A 24 -19.01 10.02 48.14
N GLU A 25 -17.72 10.35 48.18
CA GLU A 25 -17.02 10.74 49.41
C GLU A 25 -17.56 12.06 49.96
N SER A 26 -17.81 13.05 49.09
CA SER A 26 -18.36 14.35 49.51
C SER A 26 -19.77 14.19 50.08
N TRP A 27 -20.61 13.34 49.47
CA TRP A 27 -21.94 13.03 49.99
C TRP A 27 -21.89 12.30 51.33
N TYR A 28 -21.01 11.28 51.43
CA TYR A 28 -20.81 10.54 52.67
C TYR A 28 -20.42 11.47 53.83
N ARG A 29 -19.49 12.40 53.59
CA ARG A 29 -19.08 13.39 54.59
C ARG A 29 -20.23 14.33 54.99
N ASN A 30 -21.06 14.77 54.05
CA ASN A 30 -22.23 15.61 54.34
C ASN A 30 -23.24 14.88 55.26
N VAL A 31 -23.57 13.62 54.92
CA VAL A 31 -24.47 12.79 55.72
C VAL A 31 -23.87 12.46 57.10
N ALA A 32 -22.56 12.18 57.15
CA ALA A 32 -21.87 11.91 58.42
C ALA A 32 -21.87 13.13 59.35
N SER A 33 -21.69 14.34 58.81
CA SER A 33 -21.81 15.58 59.59
C SER A 33 -23.22 15.77 60.14
N ALA A 34 -24.26 15.57 59.32
CA ALA A 34 -25.65 15.63 59.80
C ALA A 34 -25.93 14.60 60.91
N LYS A 35 -25.47 13.36 60.72
CA LYS A 35 -25.61 12.28 61.72
C LYS A 35 -24.88 12.62 63.02
N SER A 36 -23.70 13.23 62.95
CA SER A 36 -22.95 13.67 64.15
C SER A 36 -23.73 14.72 64.94
N TYR A 37 -24.38 15.67 64.28
CA TYR A 37 -25.24 16.64 64.97
C TYR A 37 -26.47 15.97 65.58
N TRP A 38 -27.10 15.02 64.89
CA TRP A 38 -28.21 14.24 65.49
C TRP A 38 -27.79 13.45 66.72
N THR A 39 -26.64 12.79 66.70
CA THR A 39 -26.13 12.09 67.88
C THR A 39 -25.86 13.03 69.06
N LYS A 40 -25.48 14.28 68.80
CA LYS A 40 -25.32 15.30 69.84
C LYS A 40 -26.67 15.74 70.38
N THR A 41 -27.69 15.85 69.53
CA THR A 41 -29.06 16.14 69.96
C THR A 41 -29.57 15.08 70.93
N ASP A 42 -29.46 13.80 70.58
CA ASP A 42 -29.90 12.69 71.44
C ASP A 42 -29.15 12.68 72.78
N TYR A 43 -27.84 12.96 72.74
CA TYR A 43 -27.00 13.07 73.93
C TYR A 43 -27.41 14.21 74.86
N PHE A 44 -27.69 15.40 74.31
CA PHE A 44 -28.09 16.56 75.13
C PHE A 44 -29.55 16.46 75.59
N TRP A 45 -30.43 15.83 74.83
CA TRP A 45 -31.84 15.65 75.21
C TRP A 45 -32.01 14.80 76.47
N SER A 46 -31.10 13.86 76.70
CA SER A 46 -31.14 12.91 77.83
C SER A 46 -30.37 13.38 79.08
N ARG A 47 -29.83 14.61 79.09
CA ARG A 47 -29.02 15.14 80.20
C ARG A 47 -29.83 15.96 81.21
N GLU A 48 -29.42 15.85 82.47
CA GLU A 48 -29.87 16.67 83.61
C GLU A 48 -28.88 17.82 83.89
N PRO A 49 -29.33 19.02 84.33
CA PRO A 49 -30.73 19.43 84.47
C PRO A 49 -31.41 19.70 83.11
N TRP A 50 -32.61 19.16 82.94
CA TRP A 50 -33.29 19.02 81.65
C TRP A 50 -33.47 20.34 80.87
N PHE A 51 -33.91 21.41 81.53
CA PHE A 51 -34.23 22.68 80.85
C PHE A 51 -33.05 23.29 80.09
N PHE A 52 -31.84 23.27 80.67
CA PHE A 52 -30.65 23.83 80.04
C PHE A 52 -30.20 22.97 78.84
N TRP A 53 -30.15 21.66 79.02
CA TRP A 53 -29.68 20.75 77.98
C TRP A 53 -30.69 20.53 76.85
N ALA A 54 -32.00 20.64 77.11
CA ALA A 54 -33.03 20.64 76.08
C ALA A 54 -32.88 21.82 75.11
N PHE A 55 -32.54 23.02 75.61
CA PHE A 55 -32.26 24.17 74.76
C PHE A 55 -31.04 23.92 73.84
N VAL A 56 -29.96 23.35 74.38
CA VAL A 56 -28.78 22.96 73.60
C VAL A 56 -29.14 21.87 72.57
N ALA A 57 -29.97 20.90 72.94
CA ALA A 57 -30.44 19.84 72.05
C ALA A 57 -31.21 20.43 70.85
N VAL A 58 -32.15 21.34 71.08
CA VAL A 58 -32.88 22.06 70.02
C VAL A 58 -31.90 22.81 69.09
N GLY A 59 -30.91 23.50 69.63
CA GLY A 59 -29.86 24.16 68.84
C GLY A 59 -29.10 23.18 67.94
N THR A 60 -28.71 22.01 68.46
CA THR A 60 -28.04 20.97 67.67
C THR A 60 -28.95 20.31 66.63
N ALA A 61 -30.25 20.21 66.90
CA ALA A 61 -31.26 19.72 65.96
C ALA A 61 -31.41 20.67 64.76
N PHE A 62 -31.49 21.98 65.02
CA PHE A 62 -31.48 23.00 63.98
C PHE A 62 -30.17 22.98 63.17
N ALA A 63 -29.03 22.75 63.83
CA ALA A 63 -27.76 22.57 63.14
C ALA A 63 -27.77 21.33 62.22
N ALA A 64 -28.31 20.20 62.68
CA ALA A 64 -28.47 18.99 61.86
C ALA A 64 -29.37 19.25 60.65
N LEU A 65 -30.52 19.89 60.85
CA LEU A 65 -31.47 20.24 59.79
C LEU A 65 -30.86 21.21 58.78
N SER A 66 -30.09 22.20 59.27
CA SER A 66 -29.34 23.16 58.45
C SER A 66 -28.30 22.47 57.57
N VAL A 67 -27.52 21.53 58.13
CA VAL A 67 -26.55 20.73 57.35
C VAL A 67 -27.25 19.89 56.29
N ILE A 68 -28.41 19.29 56.60
CA ILE A 68 -29.17 18.53 55.59
C ILE A 68 -29.64 19.44 54.46
N ILE A 69 -30.29 20.56 54.77
CA ILE A 69 -30.87 21.44 53.75
C ILE A 69 -29.78 22.17 52.98
N PHE A 70 -29.01 23.02 53.67
CA PHE A 70 -27.99 23.85 53.04
C PHE A 70 -26.81 23.00 52.54
N GLY A 71 -26.37 22.00 53.29
CA GLY A 71 -25.29 21.11 52.86
C GLY A 71 -25.64 20.30 51.62
N THR A 72 -26.90 19.83 51.48
CA THR A 72 -27.35 19.18 50.24
C THR A 72 -27.40 20.15 49.07
N VAL A 73 -27.90 21.38 49.27
CA VAL A 73 -27.91 22.42 48.22
C VAL A 73 -26.49 22.76 47.77
N PHE A 74 -25.57 22.99 48.71
CA PHE A 74 -24.15 23.25 48.40
C PHE A 74 -23.49 22.05 47.71
N PHE A 75 -23.75 20.84 48.18
CA PHE A 75 -23.26 19.61 47.55
C PHE A 75 -23.74 19.52 46.09
N MET A 76 -25.03 19.73 45.82
CA MET A 76 -25.57 19.69 44.46
C MET A 76 -24.94 20.77 43.58
N ALA A 77 -24.82 22.01 44.07
CA ALA A 77 -24.23 23.12 43.33
C ALA A 77 -22.75 22.86 42.98
N LEU A 78 -21.93 22.48 43.96
CA LEU A 78 -20.51 22.18 43.75
C LEU A 78 -20.31 20.95 42.86
N SER A 79 -21.15 19.93 43.01
CA SER A 79 -21.14 18.75 42.15
C SER A 79 -21.45 19.12 40.70
N ALA A 80 -22.47 19.95 40.47
CA ALA A 80 -22.83 20.43 39.15
C ALA A 80 -21.67 21.23 38.50
N ILE A 81 -21.02 22.11 39.26
CA ILE A 81 -19.85 22.86 38.80
C ILE A 81 -18.70 21.91 38.44
N HIS A 82 -18.37 20.95 39.31
CA HIS A 82 -17.27 20.01 39.09
C HIS A 82 -17.54 19.10 37.86
N ILE A 83 -18.75 18.57 37.74
CA ILE A 83 -19.19 17.78 36.58
C ILE A 83 -19.08 18.62 35.30
N THR A 84 -19.53 19.88 35.32
CA THR A 84 -19.51 20.76 34.13
C THR A 84 -18.08 21.06 33.68
N ILE A 85 -17.18 21.36 34.61
CA ILE A 85 -15.76 21.62 34.31
C ILE A 85 -15.11 20.38 33.69
N LEU A 86 -15.27 19.21 34.32
CA LEU A 86 -14.70 17.97 33.80
C LEU A 86 -15.33 17.54 32.47
N ALA A 87 -16.64 17.68 32.31
CA ALA A 87 -17.34 17.37 31.07
C ALA A 87 -16.86 18.26 29.91
N SER A 88 -16.70 19.56 30.13
CA SER A 88 -16.15 20.49 29.14
C SER A 88 -14.72 20.12 28.72
N PHE A 89 -13.88 19.79 29.70
CA PHE A 89 -12.51 19.36 29.43
C PHE A 89 -12.46 18.03 28.66
N PHE A 90 -13.26 17.04 29.09
CA PHE A 90 -13.34 15.75 28.41
C PHE A 90 -13.89 15.90 27.00
N LEU A 91 -14.92 16.73 26.80
CA LEU A 91 -15.48 17.03 25.49
C LEU A 91 -14.41 17.56 24.54
N THR A 92 -13.58 18.50 24.98
CA THR A 92 -12.46 19.03 24.19
C THR A 92 -11.48 17.94 23.77
N ILE A 93 -11.18 17.01 24.68
CA ILE A 93 -10.30 15.86 24.42
C ILE A 93 -10.95 14.88 23.43
N TYR A 94 -12.24 14.58 23.57
CA TYR A 94 -12.97 13.72 22.65
C TYR A 94 -13.08 14.32 21.24
N LEU A 95 -13.32 15.63 21.14
CA LEU A 95 -13.33 16.35 19.86
C LEU A 95 -11.94 16.31 19.20
N SER A 96 -10.89 16.58 19.96
CA SER A 96 -9.50 16.50 19.47
C SER A 96 -9.13 15.08 19.01
N PHE A 97 -9.56 14.06 19.77
CA PHE A 97 -9.41 12.66 19.39
C PHE A 97 -10.13 12.34 18.07
N SER A 98 -11.42 12.71 17.96
CA SER A 98 -12.24 12.43 16.79
C SER A 98 -11.68 13.12 15.53
N LEU A 99 -11.21 14.36 15.67
CA LEU A 99 -10.55 15.10 14.60
C LEU A 99 -9.25 14.42 14.15
N LEU A 100 -8.37 14.04 15.08
CA LEU A 100 -7.09 13.41 14.73
C LEU A 100 -7.25 11.98 14.20
N TRP A 101 -8.19 11.22 14.75
CA TRP A 101 -8.54 9.90 14.22
C TRP A 101 -9.14 10.01 12.81
N GLY A 102 -10.04 10.98 12.60
CA GLY A 102 -10.64 11.27 11.30
C GLY A 102 -9.60 11.67 10.26
N THR A 103 -8.70 12.59 10.59
CA THR A 103 -7.63 13.04 9.69
C THR A 103 -6.64 11.92 9.36
N ASP A 104 -6.24 11.07 10.30
CA ASP A 104 -5.40 9.89 10.02
C ASP A 104 -6.10 8.90 9.08
N LYS A 105 -7.40 8.66 9.30
CA LYS A 105 -8.19 7.76 8.45
C LYS A 105 -8.35 8.33 7.03
N VAL A 106 -8.67 9.61 6.90
CA VAL A 106 -8.77 10.31 5.61
C VAL A 106 -7.42 10.32 4.91
N TYR A 107 -6.33 10.59 5.62
CA TYR A 107 -4.96 10.56 5.07
C TYR A 107 -4.65 9.19 4.46
N ARG A 108 -4.86 8.09 5.20
CA ARG A 108 -4.57 6.73 4.72
C ARG A 108 -5.44 6.34 3.52
N LEU A 109 -6.72 6.69 3.54
CA LEU A 109 -7.64 6.43 2.42
C LEU A 109 -7.26 7.27 1.18
N SER A 110 -7.04 8.57 1.35
CA SER A 110 -6.71 9.50 0.26
C SER A 110 -5.37 9.19 -0.39
N ARG A 111 -4.36 8.86 0.41
CA ARG A 111 -3.00 8.51 -0.05
C ARG A 111 -2.83 7.03 -0.39
N ARG A 112 -3.89 6.23 -0.26
CA ARG A 112 -3.90 4.77 -0.51
C ARG A 112 -2.75 4.06 0.23
N VAL A 113 -2.50 4.46 1.47
CA VAL A 113 -1.46 3.83 2.31
C VAL A 113 -2.02 2.53 2.87
N PHE A 114 -1.34 1.44 2.56
CA PHE A 114 -1.58 0.15 3.16
C PHE A 114 -0.30 -0.67 3.13
N LEU A 115 -0.21 -1.66 4.01
CA LEU A 115 0.88 -2.61 4.01
C LEU A 115 0.66 -3.66 2.92
N ALA A 116 1.66 -3.77 2.04
CA ALA A 116 1.86 -4.89 1.12
C ALA A 116 3.04 -5.72 1.62
N CYS A 117 2.83 -6.94 2.10
CA CYS A 117 3.96 -7.78 2.53
C CYS A 117 4.72 -8.33 1.30
N PRO A 118 6.05 -8.16 1.19
CA PRO A 118 6.83 -8.71 0.07
C PRO A 118 6.95 -10.25 0.12
N ILE A 119 6.86 -10.86 1.31
CA ILE A 119 7.09 -12.30 1.51
C ILE A 119 5.79 -13.11 1.39
N CYS A 120 4.75 -12.72 2.12
CA CYS A 120 3.49 -13.47 2.14
C CYS A 120 2.36 -12.78 1.38
N HIS A 121 2.63 -11.62 0.77
CA HIS A 121 1.68 -10.84 -0.05
C HIS A 121 0.37 -10.46 0.66
N PHE A 122 0.34 -10.57 2.00
CA PHE A 122 -0.79 -10.15 2.81
C PHE A 122 -1.00 -8.63 2.73
N LYS A 123 -2.27 -8.24 2.60
CA LYS A 123 -2.72 -6.84 2.63
C LYS A 123 -3.22 -6.49 4.02
N ALA A 124 -2.72 -5.42 4.61
CA ALA A 124 -3.25 -4.86 5.85
C ALA A 124 -3.33 -3.33 5.79
N ASP A 125 -4.28 -2.71 6.49
CA ASP A 125 -4.36 -1.24 6.54
C ASP A 125 -3.15 -0.60 7.24
N LEU A 126 -2.60 -1.30 8.24
CA LEU A 126 -1.42 -0.90 8.99
C LEU A 126 -0.61 -2.13 9.38
N PRO A 127 0.73 -2.01 9.46
CA PRO A 127 1.57 -3.04 10.05
C PRO A 127 1.38 -3.12 11.56
N HIS A 128 1.94 -4.19 12.14
CA HIS A 128 2.18 -4.27 13.57
C HIS A 128 3.48 -3.54 13.90
N TYR A 129 3.46 -2.70 14.93
CA TYR A 129 4.66 -1.95 15.34
C TYR A 129 5.25 -2.55 16.61
N ARG A 130 6.57 -2.74 16.65
CA ARG A 130 7.25 -3.15 17.88
C ARG A 130 7.74 -1.94 18.67
N CYS A 131 7.56 -1.99 19.99
CA CYS A 131 8.16 -1.03 20.88
C CYS A 131 9.69 -1.18 20.86
N PRO A 132 10.46 -0.11 20.58
CA PRO A 132 11.92 -0.21 20.49
C PRO A 132 12.60 -0.48 21.84
N SER A 133 11.89 -0.29 22.97
CA SER A 133 12.45 -0.50 24.31
C SER A 133 12.23 -1.90 24.87
N CYS A 134 11.06 -2.51 24.61
CA CYS A 134 10.70 -3.82 25.20
C CYS A 134 10.31 -4.89 24.17
N GLY A 135 10.19 -4.54 22.89
CA GLY A 135 9.80 -5.46 21.83
C GLY A 135 8.30 -5.77 21.73
N ASP A 136 7.47 -5.26 22.65
CA ASP A 136 6.01 -5.50 22.63
C ASP A 136 5.37 -5.08 21.32
N ILE A 137 4.44 -5.90 20.84
CA ILE A 137 3.75 -5.69 19.57
C ILE A 137 2.48 -4.87 19.80
N HIS A 138 2.40 -3.73 19.12
CA HIS A 138 1.22 -2.88 19.10
C HIS A 138 0.50 -3.01 17.77
N SER A 139 -0.67 -3.66 17.79
CA SER A 139 -1.60 -3.64 16.66
C SER A 139 -2.33 -2.29 16.63
N ARG A 140 -2.71 -1.85 15.42
CA ARG A 140 -3.48 -0.62 15.17
C ARG A 140 -2.94 0.57 15.98
N LEU A 141 -1.69 0.95 15.71
CA LEU A 141 -1.06 2.12 16.33
C LEU A 141 -1.63 3.40 15.71
N ILE A 142 -2.89 3.69 16.05
CA ILE A 142 -3.67 4.86 15.63
C ILE A 142 -4.08 5.68 16.86
N PRO A 143 -4.52 6.95 16.70
CA PRO A 143 -5.13 7.69 17.78
C PRO A 143 -6.26 6.86 18.39
N SER A 144 -6.20 6.64 19.71
CA SER A 144 -7.18 5.80 20.42
C SER A 144 -7.23 6.14 21.91
N SER A 145 -8.05 5.41 22.68
CA SER A 145 -8.11 5.52 24.14
C SER A 145 -6.78 5.21 24.84
N TYR A 146 -5.81 4.60 24.14
CA TYR A 146 -4.45 4.37 24.63
C TYR A 146 -3.49 5.56 24.39
N GLY A 147 -3.96 6.61 23.70
CA GLY A 147 -3.19 7.81 23.39
C GLY A 147 -3.62 8.48 22.08
N ILE A 148 -3.73 9.81 22.09
CA ILE A 148 -4.15 10.59 20.91
C ILE A 148 -2.97 10.82 19.96
N LEU A 149 -1.91 11.50 20.42
CA LEU A 149 -0.68 11.77 19.65
C LEU A 149 0.43 10.73 19.90
N LYS A 150 0.49 10.20 21.13
CA LYS A 150 1.43 9.18 21.56
C LYS A 150 0.72 8.19 22.48
N ARG A 151 0.95 6.90 22.25
CA ARG A 151 0.52 5.77 23.08
C ARG A 151 1.64 5.42 24.06
N LYS A 152 1.33 5.28 25.35
CA LYS A 152 2.32 4.83 26.36
C LYS A 152 2.29 3.31 26.46
N CYS A 153 3.39 2.65 26.09
CA CYS A 153 3.59 1.21 26.28
C CYS A 153 3.60 0.88 27.79
N GLN A 154 3.34 -0.38 28.14
CA GLN A 154 3.46 -0.86 29.53
C GLN A 154 4.88 -0.68 30.10
N CYS A 155 5.92 -0.79 29.27
CA CYS A 155 7.29 -0.49 29.67
C CYS A 155 7.57 1.00 29.92
N GLY A 156 6.60 1.89 29.67
CA GLY A 156 6.71 3.32 29.88
C GLY A 156 7.10 4.14 28.64
N ASN A 157 7.61 3.49 27.58
CA ASN A 157 8.00 4.16 26.34
C ASN A 157 6.78 4.78 25.60
N LYS A 158 6.98 5.94 24.95
CA LYS A 158 5.93 6.68 24.24
C LYS A 158 6.04 6.47 22.74
N LEU A 159 5.07 5.77 22.15
CA LEU A 159 5.02 5.44 20.73
C LEU A 159 4.12 6.44 19.98
N PRO A 160 4.58 7.07 18.89
CA PRO A 160 3.73 7.93 18.07
C PRO A 160 2.58 7.16 17.41
N THR A 161 1.39 7.77 17.36
CA THR A 161 0.17 7.14 16.84
C THR A 161 -0.32 7.70 15.51
N THR A 162 0.26 8.81 15.02
CA THR A 162 -0.16 9.49 13.79
C THR A 162 0.94 9.47 12.72
N PHE A 163 0.53 9.56 11.44
CA PHE A 163 1.43 9.58 10.29
C PHE A 163 2.48 10.70 10.34
N PHE A 164 2.11 11.89 10.83
CA PHE A 164 3.01 13.06 10.89
C PHE A 164 3.92 13.07 12.13
N ASN A 165 3.64 12.25 13.15
CA ASN A 165 4.40 12.24 14.40
C ASN A 165 5.47 11.13 14.42
N GLY A 166 5.85 10.61 13.26
CA GLY A 166 6.95 9.62 13.15
C GLY A 166 6.54 8.17 13.41
N ARG A 167 5.25 7.82 13.30
CA ARG A 167 4.78 6.41 13.35
C ARG A 167 5.49 5.53 12.32
N SER A 168 5.71 6.05 11.11
CA SER A 168 6.40 5.35 10.02
C SER A 168 7.87 4.98 10.31
N LYS A 169 8.49 5.62 11.31
CA LYS A 169 9.89 5.36 11.73
C LYS A 169 10.01 4.21 12.72
N LEU A 170 8.90 3.70 13.23
CA LEU A 170 8.92 2.56 14.15
C LEU A 170 9.13 1.24 13.38
N PRO A 171 9.81 0.25 13.98
CA PRO A 171 9.93 -1.08 13.41
C PRO A 171 8.56 -1.68 13.11
N ALA A 172 8.28 -1.88 11.83
CA ALA A 172 7.00 -2.37 11.32
C ALA A 172 7.12 -3.85 10.93
N PHE A 173 6.07 -4.63 11.19
CA PHE A 173 6.03 -6.06 10.95
C PHE A 173 4.73 -6.46 10.28
N CYS A 174 4.79 -7.47 9.42
CA CYS A 174 3.60 -8.04 8.81
C CYS A 174 2.69 -8.70 9.88
N PRO A 175 1.39 -8.36 9.94
CA PRO A 175 0.45 -9.01 10.85
C PRO A 175 0.29 -10.51 10.62
N ASN A 176 0.59 -11.01 9.42
CA ASN A 176 0.40 -12.41 9.02
C ASN A 176 1.68 -13.26 9.20
N CYS A 177 2.80 -12.88 8.58
CA CYS A 177 4.04 -13.67 8.66
C CYS A 177 5.10 -13.10 9.62
N GLN A 178 4.82 -11.97 10.27
CA GLN A 178 5.75 -11.28 11.18
C GLN A 178 7.11 -10.91 10.57
N HIS A 179 7.24 -10.91 9.25
CA HIS A 179 8.43 -10.37 8.59
C HIS A 179 8.54 -8.86 8.82
N GLU A 180 9.76 -8.39 9.07
CA GLU A 180 10.06 -6.97 9.25
C GLU A 180 9.90 -6.20 7.93
N ILE A 181 9.29 -5.03 8.01
CA ILE A 181 9.02 -4.16 6.87
C ILE A 181 9.75 -2.86 7.12
N LYS A 182 10.77 -2.58 6.29
CA LYS A 182 11.70 -1.46 6.53
C LYS A 182 11.06 -0.07 6.50
N THR A 183 9.87 0.10 5.93
CA THR A 183 9.05 1.31 6.08
C THR A 183 7.55 0.99 6.07
N GLY A 184 6.85 1.39 7.14
CA GLY A 184 5.47 0.94 7.40
C GLY A 184 4.35 1.73 6.72
N GLU A 185 4.66 2.86 6.08
CA GLU A 185 3.67 3.78 5.50
C GLU A 185 4.07 4.29 4.11
N ALA A 186 4.32 3.38 3.17
CA ALA A 186 4.46 3.69 1.75
C ALA A 186 3.13 3.46 1.00
N THR A 187 3.00 4.01 -0.21
CA THR A 187 1.91 3.64 -1.13
C THR A 187 2.41 2.54 -2.07
N PRO A 188 1.91 1.30 -1.97
CA PRO A 188 2.32 0.23 -2.88
C PRO A 188 1.75 0.39 -4.28
N ILE A 189 2.58 0.17 -5.30
CA ILE A 189 2.19 0.03 -6.70
C ILE A 189 2.62 -1.37 -7.12
N CYS A 190 1.66 -2.16 -7.61
CA CYS A 190 1.85 -3.58 -7.90
C CYS A 190 1.54 -3.81 -9.38
N ILE A 191 2.55 -4.24 -10.13
CA ILE A 191 2.51 -4.40 -11.59
C ILE A 191 2.90 -5.86 -11.92
N PRO A 192 1.94 -6.74 -12.24
CA PRO A 192 2.21 -8.03 -12.85
C PRO A 192 2.88 -7.83 -14.21
N ILE A 193 3.82 -8.70 -14.53
CA ILE A 193 4.34 -8.90 -15.87
C ILE A 193 3.87 -10.29 -16.32
N VAL A 194 3.09 -10.34 -17.40
CA VAL A 194 2.48 -11.55 -17.94
C VAL A 194 2.93 -11.75 -19.38
N GLY A 195 3.02 -13.00 -19.83
CA GLY A 195 3.34 -13.37 -21.20
C GLY A 195 3.80 -14.83 -21.26
N GLY A 196 3.86 -15.39 -22.47
CA GLY A 196 4.32 -16.76 -22.70
C GLY A 196 5.74 -17.04 -22.19
N PRO A 197 6.18 -18.31 -22.13
CA PRO A 197 7.58 -18.63 -21.88
C PRO A 197 8.47 -17.99 -22.96
N SER A 198 9.70 -17.59 -22.61
CA SER A 198 10.68 -17.05 -23.58
C SER A 198 10.32 -15.74 -24.31
N VAL A 199 9.19 -15.08 -24.00
CA VAL A 199 8.83 -13.75 -24.58
C VAL A 199 9.74 -12.60 -24.12
N GLY A 200 10.62 -12.85 -23.14
CA GLY A 200 11.60 -11.87 -22.64
C GLY A 200 11.17 -11.06 -21.41
N LYS A 201 10.23 -11.55 -20.60
CA LYS A 201 9.73 -10.87 -19.39
C LYS A 201 10.83 -10.36 -18.45
N THR A 202 11.80 -11.21 -18.15
CA THR A 202 12.93 -10.88 -17.26
C THR A 202 13.83 -9.82 -17.87
N CYS A 203 14.19 -9.96 -19.14
CA CYS A 203 14.99 -8.96 -19.84
C CYS A 203 14.27 -7.62 -19.87
N PHE A 204 12.98 -7.61 -20.23
CA PHE A 204 12.15 -6.41 -20.23
C PHE A 204 12.12 -5.73 -18.86
N LEU A 205 11.83 -6.49 -17.78
CA LEU A 205 11.77 -5.96 -16.43
C LEU A 205 13.06 -5.23 -16.05
N PHE A 206 14.20 -5.89 -16.21
CA PHE A 206 15.48 -5.31 -15.79
C PHE A 206 15.92 -4.16 -16.69
N SER A 207 15.63 -4.21 -17.99
CA SER A 207 15.93 -3.11 -18.90
C SER A 207 15.09 -1.86 -18.61
N ALA A 208 13.78 -2.04 -18.40
CA ALA A 208 12.86 -0.97 -18.01
C ALA A 208 13.25 -0.37 -16.65
N VAL A 209 13.58 -1.21 -15.66
CA VAL A 209 14.03 -0.76 -14.34
C VAL A 209 15.37 -0.04 -14.43
N LYS A 210 16.33 -0.55 -15.22
CA LYS A 210 17.64 0.06 -15.37
C LYS A 210 17.52 1.48 -15.93
N SER A 211 16.86 1.67 -17.06
CA SER A 211 16.64 3.01 -17.64
C SER A 211 15.78 3.88 -16.71
N PHE A 212 14.78 3.32 -16.02
CA PHE A 212 14.03 4.07 -15.00
C PHE A 212 14.92 4.60 -13.85
N ILE A 213 15.83 3.77 -13.33
CA ILE A 213 16.71 4.13 -12.20
C ILE A 213 17.84 5.06 -12.65
N GLU A 214 18.44 4.80 -13.81
CA GLU A 214 19.66 5.47 -14.28
C GLU A 214 19.37 6.76 -15.07
N GLU A 215 18.22 6.88 -15.72
CA GLU A 215 17.89 8.02 -16.60
C GLU A 215 16.69 8.81 -16.06
N VAL A 216 15.55 8.14 -15.87
CA VAL A 216 14.28 8.81 -15.53
C VAL A 216 14.31 9.38 -14.10
N ALA A 217 14.73 8.58 -13.12
CA ALA A 217 14.72 8.98 -11.72
C ALA A 217 15.62 10.20 -11.45
N PRO A 218 16.87 10.27 -11.97
CA PRO A 218 17.71 11.46 -11.85
C PRO A 218 17.10 12.69 -12.50
N GLN A 219 16.57 12.58 -13.73
CA GLN A 219 15.92 13.69 -14.45
C GLN A 219 14.74 14.29 -13.67
N ASN A 220 14.03 13.46 -12.90
CA ASN A 220 12.88 13.89 -12.10
C ASN A 220 13.21 14.18 -10.63
N ALA A 221 14.50 14.15 -10.25
CA ALA A 221 14.97 14.27 -8.87
C ALA A 221 14.26 13.30 -7.90
N TRP A 222 14.07 12.05 -8.33
CA TRP A 222 13.56 10.95 -7.53
C TRP A 222 14.71 10.16 -6.91
N ASN A 223 14.57 9.77 -5.64
CA ASN A 223 15.53 8.90 -4.98
C ASN A 223 15.02 7.46 -4.96
N ILE A 224 15.88 6.54 -5.37
CA ILE A 224 15.61 5.10 -5.40
C ILE A 224 16.28 4.42 -4.21
N ARG A 225 15.58 3.48 -3.58
CA ARG A 225 16.11 2.65 -2.51
C ARG A 225 15.54 1.24 -2.60
N PHE A 226 16.39 0.23 -2.71
CA PHE A 226 15.92 -1.16 -2.72
C PHE A 226 15.30 -1.56 -1.37
N LEU A 227 14.30 -2.43 -1.41
CA LEU A 227 13.62 -2.91 -0.20
C LEU A 227 14.58 -3.75 0.67
N ASP A 228 15.37 -4.59 0.02
CA ASP A 228 16.36 -5.46 0.65
C ASP A 228 17.65 -5.52 -0.17
N ARG A 229 18.71 -6.02 0.47
CA ARG A 229 20.03 -6.17 -0.15
C ARG A 229 20.03 -7.22 -1.27
N GLN A 230 19.08 -8.16 -1.22
CA GLN A 230 18.98 -9.21 -2.22
C GLN A 230 18.58 -8.62 -3.58
N ASN A 231 17.53 -7.79 -3.61
CA ASN A 231 17.08 -7.08 -4.81
C ASN A 231 18.17 -6.16 -5.37
N GLU A 232 18.92 -5.46 -4.51
CA GLU A 232 20.04 -4.63 -4.90
C GLU A 232 21.17 -5.43 -5.57
N VAL A 233 21.57 -6.56 -4.99
CA VAL A 233 22.60 -7.45 -5.57
C VAL A 233 22.13 -8.03 -6.91
N ILE A 234 20.86 -8.43 -7.01
CA ILE A 234 20.27 -8.95 -8.25
C ILE A 234 20.29 -7.86 -9.33
N TYR A 235 19.85 -6.63 -9.00
CA TYR A 235 19.87 -5.49 -9.92
C TYR A 235 21.28 -5.24 -10.47
N HIS A 236 22.28 -5.13 -9.60
CA HIS A 236 23.65 -4.88 -10.03
C HIS A 236 24.24 -6.03 -10.85
N ARG A 237 23.94 -7.28 -10.49
CA ARG A 237 24.38 -8.45 -11.26
C ARG A 237 23.79 -8.43 -12.68
N VAL A 238 22.48 -8.23 -12.81
CA VAL A 238 21.84 -8.20 -14.12
C VAL A 238 22.33 -7.02 -14.95
N SER A 239 22.49 -5.85 -14.33
CA SER A 239 23.02 -4.65 -15.01
C SER A 239 24.45 -4.89 -15.53
N GLN A 240 25.31 -5.54 -14.75
CA GLN A 240 26.66 -5.92 -15.18
C GLN A 240 26.65 -6.96 -16.31
N ASN A 241 25.73 -7.92 -16.27
CA ASN A 241 25.57 -8.90 -17.34
C ASN A 241 25.16 -8.20 -18.65
N PHE A 242 24.21 -7.27 -18.60
CA PHE A 242 23.84 -6.48 -19.77
C PHE A 242 25.00 -5.70 -20.37
N SER A 243 25.84 -5.07 -19.53
CA SER A 243 27.05 -4.38 -20.01
C SER A 243 28.09 -5.31 -20.65
N LYS A 244 27.96 -6.63 -20.49
CA LYS A 244 28.83 -7.66 -21.07
C LYS A 244 28.15 -8.47 -22.19
N GLY A 245 26.93 -8.11 -22.59
CA GLY A 245 26.16 -8.90 -23.57
C GLY A 245 25.67 -10.25 -23.06
N ILE A 246 25.62 -10.45 -21.74
CA ILE A 246 25.21 -11.71 -21.13
C ILE A 246 23.71 -11.66 -20.80
N VAL A 247 22.95 -12.58 -21.40
CA VAL A 247 21.52 -12.71 -21.11
C VAL A 247 21.32 -13.30 -19.71
N PRO A 248 20.41 -12.74 -18.88
CA PRO A 248 20.08 -13.32 -17.59
C PRO A 248 19.56 -14.77 -17.73
N ALA A 249 20.03 -15.67 -16.87
CA ALA A 249 19.50 -17.04 -16.81
C ALA A 249 17.99 -17.03 -16.51
N LYS A 250 17.26 -18.07 -16.95
CA LYS A 250 15.82 -18.22 -16.71
C LYS A 250 15.51 -18.06 -15.21
N THR A 251 14.45 -17.31 -14.91
CA THR A 251 14.00 -16.82 -13.58
C THR A 251 13.86 -17.90 -12.48
N ALA A 252 13.85 -19.19 -12.84
CA ALA A 252 13.64 -20.31 -11.93
C ALA A 252 14.74 -20.49 -10.87
N GLU A 253 15.98 -20.05 -11.12
CA GLU A 253 17.12 -20.37 -10.25
C GLU A 253 17.62 -19.23 -9.36
N LEU A 254 17.18 -17.97 -9.54
CA LEU A 254 17.92 -16.81 -8.97
C LEU A 254 17.14 -15.71 -8.25
N THR A 255 15.82 -15.74 -8.10
CA THR A 255 15.10 -14.50 -7.71
C THR A 255 13.88 -14.69 -6.78
N PRO A 256 13.68 -13.79 -5.80
CA PRO A 256 12.49 -13.74 -4.96
C PRO A 256 11.23 -13.53 -5.81
N THR A 257 10.07 -13.88 -5.25
CA THR A 257 8.74 -13.82 -5.88
C THR A 257 8.34 -12.46 -6.45
N ALA A 258 9.06 -11.38 -6.14
CA ALA A 258 8.87 -10.04 -6.67
C ALA A 258 10.15 -9.18 -6.60
N PHE A 259 10.40 -8.35 -7.61
CA PHE A 259 11.46 -7.34 -7.64
C PHE A 259 10.91 -5.99 -7.17
N ASN A 260 11.50 -5.42 -6.12
CA ASN A 260 10.89 -4.30 -5.40
C ASN A 260 11.89 -3.19 -5.03
N PHE A 261 11.46 -1.93 -5.19
CA PHE A 261 12.21 -0.76 -4.75
C PHE A 261 11.28 0.41 -4.40
N PHE A 262 11.78 1.29 -3.53
CA PHE A 262 11.13 2.55 -3.20
C PHE A 262 11.51 3.63 -4.21
N VAL A 263 10.53 4.46 -4.51
CA VAL A 263 10.70 5.75 -5.17
C VAL A 263 10.27 6.81 -4.16
N SER A 264 11.04 7.89 -4.04
CA SER A 264 10.70 9.02 -3.18
C SER A 264 10.99 10.35 -3.88
N SER A 265 10.20 11.37 -3.58
CA SER A 265 10.37 12.72 -4.11
C SER A 265 10.02 13.75 -3.04
N LYS A 266 10.54 14.97 -3.18
CA LYS A 266 10.11 16.12 -2.37
C LYS A 266 8.71 16.60 -2.75
N ARG A 267 8.22 16.28 -3.97
CA ARG A 267 6.93 16.76 -4.50
C ARG A 267 5.72 16.00 -3.95
N TRP A 268 5.92 14.79 -3.42
CA TRP A 268 4.82 13.95 -2.96
C TRP A 268 5.22 13.09 -1.76
N THR A 269 4.22 12.77 -0.94
CA THR A 269 4.34 11.97 0.27
C THR A 269 3.05 11.17 0.46
N PRO A 270 3.13 9.90 0.94
CA PRO A 270 4.35 9.17 1.33
C PRO A 270 5.14 8.61 0.12
N GLU A 271 6.31 8.01 0.39
CA GLU A 271 7.11 7.28 -0.61
C GLU A 271 6.28 6.18 -1.32
N LYS A 272 6.61 5.87 -2.57
CA LYS A 272 5.99 4.77 -3.32
C LYS A 272 6.89 3.56 -3.21
N ILE A 273 6.30 2.37 -3.14
CA ILE A 273 7.04 1.12 -3.29
C ILE A 273 6.50 0.38 -4.51
N MET A 274 7.39 0.14 -5.46
CA MET A 274 7.10 -0.62 -6.66
C MET A 274 7.28 -2.11 -6.38
N TYR A 275 6.30 -2.90 -6.82
CA TYR A 275 6.32 -4.35 -6.81
C TYR A 275 6.12 -4.86 -8.23
N PHE A 276 7.17 -5.44 -8.80
CA PHE A 276 7.11 -6.15 -10.07
C PHE A 276 7.16 -7.65 -9.81
N TYR A 277 6.19 -8.40 -10.33
CA TYR A 277 6.18 -9.85 -10.21
C TYR A 277 5.90 -10.47 -11.56
N ASP A 278 6.67 -11.51 -11.87
CA ASP A 278 6.41 -12.38 -13.00
C ASP A 278 5.23 -13.28 -12.64
N ALA A 279 4.08 -13.01 -13.25
CA ALA A 279 2.85 -13.74 -12.97
C ALA A 279 2.81 -15.11 -13.69
N ALA A 280 3.80 -15.44 -14.54
CA ALA A 280 3.88 -16.74 -15.20
C ALA A 280 5.27 -17.06 -15.78
N GLY A 281 6.08 -17.80 -15.03
CA GLY A 281 7.26 -18.51 -15.53
C GLY A 281 7.32 -19.94 -14.99
N GLU A 282 6.81 -20.91 -15.76
CA GLU A 282 7.06 -22.37 -15.73
C GLU A 282 6.94 -23.15 -14.37
N SER A 283 6.65 -22.50 -13.25
CA SER A 283 6.60 -23.10 -11.89
C SER A 283 5.17 -23.27 -11.34
N VAL A 284 4.17 -23.31 -12.22
CA VAL A 284 2.77 -23.65 -11.89
C VAL A 284 2.51 -25.14 -12.15
N LYS A 285 3.43 -26.02 -11.74
CA LYS A 285 3.30 -27.48 -11.90
C LYS A 285 3.30 -28.30 -10.60
N SER A 286 3.38 -27.67 -9.42
CA SER A 286 3.21 -28.39 -8.14
C SER A 286 1.97 -27.91 -7.39
N SER A 287 0.95 -28.76 -7.40
CA SER A 287 -0.36 -28.54 -6.80
C SER A 287 -0.39 -28.44 -5.27
N GLU A 288 0.76 -28.54 -4.58
CA GLU A 288 0.88 -28.39 -3.12
C GLU A 288 1.52 -27.05 -2.69
N LEU A 289 2.23 -26.34 -3.60
CA LEU A 289 2.81 -25.01 -3.33
C LEU A 289 1.92 -23.85 -3.80
N LEU A 290 0.86 -24.14 -4.55
CA LEU A 290 -0.18 -23.18 -4.98
C LEU A 290 -0.81 -22.39 -3.82
N VAL A 291 -0.75 -22.91 -2.59
CA VAL A 291 -1.32 -22.27 -1.40
C VAL A 291 -0.44 -21.11 -0.88
N ARG A 292 0.85 -21.06 -1.24
CA ARG A 292 1.81 -20.06 -0.71
C ARG A 292 2.05 -18.85 -1.61
N HIS A 293 1.81 -18.96 -2.92
CA HIS A 293 1.89 -17.83 -3.84
C HIS A 293 0.54 -17.14 -3.97
N LYS A 294 0.02 -16.62 -2.85
CA LYS A 294 -1.03 -15.59 -2.94
C LYS A 294 -0.37 -14.38 -3.56
N PHE A 295 -0.30 -14.26 -4.88
CA PHE A 295 -0.04 -12.95 -5.49
C PHE A 295 -1.02 -11.94 -4.85
N PHE A 296 -0.61 -10.69 -4.71
CA PHE A 296 -1.47 -9.69 -4.08
C PHE A 296 -2.88 -9.78 -4.68
N ASN A 297 -3.93 -9.86 -3.86
CA ASN A 297 -5.32 -9.84 -4.35
C ASN A 297 -5.72 -8.48 -4.98
N TYR A 298 -4.74 -7.69 -5.39
CA TYR A 298 -4.86 -6.34 -5.94
C TYR A 298 -3.64 -6.05 -6.82
N PHE A 299 -3.88 -5.33 -7.91
CA PHE A 299 -2.87 -4.76 -8.79
C PHE A 299 -3.31 -3.36 -9.22
N HIS A 300 -2.36 -2.58 -9.72
CA HIS A 300 -2.60 -1.17 -10.06
C HIS A 300 -2.56 -0.93 -11.57
N GLY A 301 -1.74 -1.70 -12.29
CA GLY A 301 -1.66 -1.77 -13.75
C GLY A 301 -0.97 -3.07 -14.13
N LEU A 302 -0.94 -3.41 -15.41
CA LEU A 302 -0.48 -4.70 -15.92
C LEU A 302 0.39 -4.51 -17.15
N ILE A 303 1.44 -5.32 -17.29
CA ILE A 303 2.25 -5.40 -18.51
C ILE A 303 2.04 -6.79 -19.12
N PHE A 304 1.57 -6.83 -20.36
CA PHE A 304 1.45 -8.06 -21.14
C PHE A 304 2.47 -8.04 -22.27
N ILE A 305 3.41 -8.97 -22.25
CA ILE A 305 4.52 -9.03 -23.21
C ILE A 305 4.22 -10.08 -24.27
N ILE A 306 4.31 -9.66 -25.52
CA ILE A 306 4.10 -10.45 -26.72
C ILE A 306 5.43 -10.67 -27.41
N ASP A 307 5.66 -11.91 -27.81
CA ASP A 307 6.72 -12.27 -28.75
C ASP A 307 6.12 -12.30 -30.16
N PRO A 308 6.50 -11.41 -31.08
CA PRO A 308 5.93 -11.39 -32.43
C PRO A 308 6.17 -12.72 -33.15
N PHE A 309 7.26 -13.43 -32.82
CA PHE A 309 7.61 -14.71 -33.43
C PHE A 309 6.76 -15.90 -32.95
N SER A 310 5.82 -15.69 -32.02
CA SER A 310 4.79 -16.69 -31.70
C SER A 310 3.55 -16.58 -32.62
N ILE A 311 3.52 -15.61 -33.54
CA ILE A 311 2.42 -15.38 -34.47
C ILE A 311 2.71 -16.17 -35.77
N PRO A 312 1.92 -17.20 -36.10
CA PRO A 312 2.21 -18.08 -37.24
C PRO A 312 2.32 -17.36 -38.58
N GLU A 313 1.41 -16.43 -38.86
CA GLU A 313 1.36 -15.67 -40.10
C GLU A 313 2.62 -14.82 -40.29
N LEU A 314 3.05 -14.13 -39.22
CA LEU A 314 4.27 -13.34 -39.24
C LEU A 314 5.54 -14.19 -39.38
N MET A 315 5.56 -15.37 -38.74
CA MET A 315 6.67 -16.32 -38.90
C MET A 315 6.77 -16.85 -40.34
N ALA A 316 5.65 -17.06 -41.01
CA ALA A 316 5.63 -17.48 -42.41
C ALA A 316 6.24 -16.40 -43.34
N ASP A 317 5.98 -15.12 -43.07
CA ASP A 317 6.56 -14.01 -43.84
C ASP A 317 8.10 -13.99 -43.75
N TYR A 318 8.65 -14.36 -42.59
CA TYR A 318 10.09 -14.40 -42.36
C TYR A 318 10.76 -15.74 -42.70
N GLU A 319 10.01 -16.76 -43.14
CA GLU A 319 10.50 -18.12 -43.36
C GLU A 319 11.72 -18.16 -44.30
N ARG A 320 11.75 -17.27 -45.31
CA ARG A 320 12.87 -17.13 -46.26
C ARG A 320 14.10 -16.40 -45.71
N SER A 321 13.94 -15.65 -44.62
CA SER A 321 15.00 -14.86 -43.98
C SER A 321 15.54 -15.50 -42.70
N LEU A 322 14.97 -16.65 -42.28
CA LEU A 322 15.35 -17.39 -41.07
C LEU A 322 16.81 -17.89 -41.09
N GLU A 323 17.39 -18.14 -42.26
CA GLU A 323 18.78 -18.66 -42.38
C GLU A 323 19.82 -17.79 -41.66
N HIS A 324 19.56 -16.48 -41.49
CA HIS A 324 20.46 -15.54 -40.82
C HIS A 324 20.27 -15.46 -39.29
N TYR A 325 19.13 -15.91 -38.77
CA TYR A 325 18.69 -15.65 -37.39
C TYR A 325 18.38 -16.91 -36.56
N ASP A 326 18.36 -18.09 -37.18
CA ASP A 326 17.88 -19.38 -36.65
C ASP A 326 18.48 -19.79 -35.28
N LYS A 327 19.68 -19.30 -34.93
CA LYS A 327 20.32 -19.59 -33.62
C LYS A 327 20.03 -18.55 -32.53
N ALA A 328 19.61 -17.34 -32.89
CA ALA A 328 19.49 -16.22 -31.97
C ALA A 328 18.03 -15.92 -31.58
N ILE A 329 17.08 -16.20 -32.48
CA ILE A 329 15.65 -16.05 -32.21
C ILE A 329 15.14 -17.34 -31.57
N LYS A 330 14.70 -17.25 -30.31
CA LYS A 330 13.97 -18.30 -29.62
C LYS A 330 12.52 -17.87 -29.43
N PRO A 331 11.60 -18.30 -30.31
CA PRO A 331 10.18 -17.98 -30.18
C PRO A 331 9.59 -18.52 -28.87
N SER A 332 8.46 -17.96 -28.46
CA SER A 332 7.61 -18.56 -27.43
C SER A 332 6.92 -19.79 -27.99
N ASP A 333 6.98 -20.91 -27.25
CA ASP A 333 6.24 -22.14 -27.60
C ASP A 333 4.73 -22.05 -27.31
N MET A 334 4.26 -20.91 -26.79
CA MET A 334 2.86 -20.68 -26.43
C MET A 334 2.22 -19.72 -27.43
N MET A 335 1.04 -20.08 -27.94
CA MET A 335 0.28 -19.21 -28.83
C MET A 335 -0.20 -17.95 -28.07
N LEU A 336 -0.37 -16.86 -28.82
CA LEU A 336 -0.74 -15.57 -28.23
C LEU A 336 -2.11 -15.61 -27.54
N ASP A 337 -3.10 -16.24 -28.16
CA ASP A 337 -4.45 -16.38 -27.58
C ASP A 337 -4.41 -17.17 -26.27
N ASP A 338 -3.64 -18.28 -26.22
CA ASP A 338 -3.46 -19.06 -24.99
C ASP A 338 -2.77 -18.23 -23.89
N ALA A 339 -1.78 -17.42 -24.27
CA ALA A 339 -1.07 -16.55 -23.33
C ALA A 339 -2.00 -15.48 -22.74
N PHE A 340 -2.88 -14.93 -23.56
CA PHE A 340 -3.90 -13.99 -23.14
C PHE A 340 -4.99 -14.65 -22.28
N ASP A 341 -5.50 -15.81 -22.66
CA ASP A 341 -6.47 -16.56 -21.86
C ASP A 341 -5.89 -16.94 -20.49
N THR A 342 -4.61 -17.36 -20.47
CA THR A 342 -3.89 -17.63 -19.22
C THR A 342 -3.76 -16.36 -18.37
N MET A 343 -3.49 -15.21 -19.00
CA MET A 343 -3.51 -13.92 -18.30
C MET A 343 -4.86 -13.66 -17.66
N ILE A 344 -5.96 -13.77 -18.41
CA ILE A 344 -7.32 -13.53 -17.91
C ILE A 344 -7.66 -14.50 -16.77
N ILE A 345 -7.37 -15.80 -16.93
CA ILE A 345 -7.61 -16.81 -15.88
C ILE A 345 -6.82 -16.50 -14.61
N ASN A 346 -5.56 -16.06 -14.73
CA ASN A 346 -4.75 -15.66 -13.58
C ASN A 346 -5.31 -14.39 -12.92
N LEU A 347 -5.82 -13.45 -13.71
CA LEU A 347 -6.49 -12.25 -13.20
C LEU A 347 -7.77 -12.60 -12.42
N GLU A 348 -8.57 -13.54 -12.92
CA GLU A 348 -9.77 -14.03 -12.25
C GLU A 348 -9.44 -14.71 -10.92
N LYS A 349 -8.49 -15.66 -10.94
CA LYS A 349 -8.11 -16.46 -9.76
C LYS A 349 -7.46 -15.64 -8.66
N SER A 350 -6.49 -14.79 -9.02
CA SER A 350 -5.68 -14.06 -8.03
C SER A 350 -6.29 -12.74 -7.60
N TYR A 351 -7.11 -12.09 -8.44
CA TYR A 351 -7.58 -10.71 -8.18
C TYR A 351 -9.10 -10.60 -8.06
N LYS A 352 -9.82 -11.72 -8.05
CA LYS A 352 -11.30 -11.78 -7.95
C LYS A 352 -12.00 -10.98 -9.05
N VAL A 353 -11.38 -10.87 -10.23
CA VAL A 353 -12.04 -10.35 -11.42
C VAL A 353 -13.12 -11.37 -11.81
N ARG A 354 -14.35 -10.92 -12.03
CA ARG A 354 -15.40 -11.82 -12.53
C ARG A 354 -15.18 -12.11 -14.01
N ARG A 355 -15.59 -13.28 -14.48
CA ARG A 355 -15.48 -13.71 -15.89
C ARG A 355 -16.09 -12.72 -16.89
N ASP A 356 -17.18 -12.10 -16.51
CA ASP A 356 -17.94 -11.14 -17.32
C ASP A 356 -17.53 -9.69 -17.09
N GLN A 357 -16.56 -9.45 -16.21
CA GLN A 357 -16.13 -8.11 -15.86
C GLN A 357 -14.98 -7.64 -16.75
N THR A 358 -15.11 -6.42 -17.26
CA THR A 358 -14.02 -5.71 -17.92
C THR A 358 -12.96 -5.27 -16.92
N ILE A 359 -11.69 -5.39 -17.29
CA ILE A 359 -10.54 -4.95 -16.51
C ILE A 359 -10.35 -3.44 -16.72
N ASN A 360 -10.58 -2.68 -15.65
CA ASN A 360 -10.48 -1.21 -15.65
C ASN A 360 -9.11 -0.67 -15.22
N LYS A 361 -8.13 -1.56 -15.06
CA LYS A 361 -6.75 -1.20 -14.74
C LYS A 361 -5.98 -0.98 -16.04
N PRO A 362 -5.07 0.01 -16.09
CA PRO A 362 -4.28 0.26 -17.29
C PRO A 362 -3.41 -0.96 -17.62
N CYS A 363 -3.39 -1.35 -18.88
CA CYS A 363 -2.63 -2.49 -19.39
C CYS A 363 -1.71 -2.06 -20.53
N ALA A 364 -0.39 -2.19 -20.35
CA ALA A 364 0.56 -1.98 -21.42
C ALA A 364 0.76 -3.29 -22.18
N ILE A 365 0.45 -3.30 -23.48
CA ILE A 365 0.70 -4.43 -24.37
C ILE A 365 2.03 -4.17 -25.06
N VAL A 366 3.05 -4.97 -24.75
CA VAL A 366 4.42 -4.73 -25.18
C VAL A 366 4.85 -5.81 -26.16
N ILE A 367 5.09 -5.43 -27.40
CA ILE A 367 5.67 -6.30 -28.42
C ILE A 367 7.19 -6.20 -28.26
N ASN A 368 7.81 -7.29 -27.85
CA ASN A 368 9.26 -7.35 -27.63
C ASN A 368 9.99 -7.87 -28.88
N LYS A 369 11.32 -7.81 -28.89
CA LYS A 369 12.21 -8.32 -29.95
C LYS A 369 12.01 -7.64 -31.31
N VAL A 370 11.62 -6.37 -31.31
CA VAL A 370 11.41 -5.59 -32.56
C VAL A 370 12.72 -5.26 -33.27
N ASP A 371 13.87 -5.54 -32.65
CA ASP A 371 15.20 -5.49 -33.24
C ASP A 371 15.50 -6.60 -34.25
N ALA A 372 14.59 -7.56 -34.41
CA ALA A 372 14.70 -8.63 -35.39
C ALA A 372 13.93 -8.29 -36.68
N PHE A 373 14.54 -8.62 -37.82
CA PHE A 373 14.03 -8.33 -39.17
C PHE A 373 13.68 -6.84 -39.36
N ASP A 374 12.56 -6.53 -40.01
CA ASP A 374 12.07 -5.19 -40.32
C ASP A 374 11.02 -4.68 -39.31
N LEU A 375 10.82 -5.36 -38.18
CA LEU A 375 9.79 -5.00 -37.20
C LEU A 375 9.96 -3.58 -36.63
N SER A 376 11.19 -3.14 -36.39
CA SER A 376 11.48 -1.77 -35.94
C SER A 376 11.03 -0.73 -36.97
N GLU A 377 11.11 -1.05 -38.27
CA GLU A 377 10.67 -0.18 -39.36
C GLU A 377 9.15 -0.23 -39.55
N ARG A 378 8.51 -1.40 -39.34
CA ARG A 378 7.06 -1.57 -39.50
C ARG A 378 6.23 -1.02 -38.35
N ILE A 379 6.60 -1.35 -37.11
CA ILE A 379 5.79 -1.07 -35.91
C ILE A 379 6.53 -0.25 -34.85
N GLY A 380 7.83 -0.02 -35.03
CA GLY A 380 8.66 0.79 -34.12
C GLY A 380 8.60 2.29 -34.42
N GLU A 381 9.55 3.03 -33.83
CA GLU A 381 9.59 4.50 -33.90
C GLU A 381 9.77 5.01 -35.34
N ALA A 382 10.57 4.33 -36.17
CA ALA A 382 10.78 4.70 -37.57
C ALA A 382 9.48 4.64 -38.36
N GLY A 383 8.72 3.54 -38.26
CA GLY A 383 7.41 3.40 -38.89
C GLY A 383 6.40 4.42 -38.37
N ALA A 384 6.43 4.69 -37.06
CA ALA A 384 5.57 5.70 -36.45
C ALA A 384 5.83 7.11 -37.00
N MET A 385 7.09 7.49 -37.19
CA MET A 385 7.45 8.77 -37.81
C MET A 385 6.96 8.87 -39.25
N GLU A 386 7.07 7.81 -40.04
CA GLU A 386 6.54 7.79 -41.41
C GLU A 386 5.01 7.88 -41.43
N LEU A 387 4.32 7.16 -40.54
CA LEU A 387 2.86 7.25 -40.42
C LEU A 387 2.41 8.68 -40.05
N MET A 388 3.09 9.34 -39.12
CA MET A 388 2.76 10.72 -38.73
C MET A 388 2.98 11.74 -39.86
N LYS A 389 3.92 11.48 -40.79
CA LYS A 389 4.08 12.31 -42.00
C LYS A 389 2.91 12.13 -42.96
N LEU A 390 2.37 10.91 -43.05
CA LEU A 390 1.24 10.58 -43.95
C LEU A 390 -0.11 10.99 -43.35
N ASP A 391 -0.27 10.89 -42.03
CA ASP A 391 -1.50 11.20 -41.31
C ASP A 391 -1.23 12.24 -40.20
N SER A 392 -1.41 13.51 -40.57
CA SER A 392 -1.25 14.65 -39.66
C SER A 392 -2.25 14.69 -38.48
N SER A 393 -3.26 13.82 -38.45
CA SER A 393 -4.20 13.74 -37.31
C SER A 393 -3.56 13.07 -36.08
N ILE A 394 -2.48 12.31 -36.28
CA ILE A 394 -1.78 11.59 -35.21
C ILE A 394 -0.78 12.53 -34.54
N ALA A 395 -1.07 12.89 -33.28
CA ALA A 395 -0.33 13.93 -32.57
C ALA A 395 1.01 13.45 -31.97
N THR A 396 1.14 12.17 -31.62
CA THR A 396 2.31 11.65 -30.90
C THR A 396 2.82 10.35 -31.50
N ILE A 397 4.13 10.10 -31.37
CA ILE A 397 4.78 8.83 -31.75
C ILE A 397 4.10 7.65 -31.05
N ALA A 398 3.72 7.82 -29.78
CA ALA A 398 3.04 6.78 -29.02
C ALA A 398 1.65 6.46 -29.59
N ASP A 399 0.92 7.42 -30.17
CA ASP A 399 -0.39 7.18 -30.81
C ASP A 399 -0.19 6.48 -32.15
N ALA A 400 0.86 6.85 -32.89
CA ALA A 400 1.26 6.20 -34.14
C ALA A 400 1.67 4.74 -33.93
N ILE A 401 2.51 4.44 -32.93
CA ILE A 401 2.89 3.06 -32.56
C ILE A 401 1.65 2.25 -32.18
N ASP A 402 0.76 2.81 -31.36
CA ASP A 402 -0.46 2.11 -30.93
C ASP A 402 -1.33 1.71 -32.14
N LYS A 403 -1.47 2.64 -33.09
CA LYS A 403 -2.20 2.41 -34.34
C LYS A 403 -1.50 1.38 -35.24
N LEU A 404 -0.20 1.53 -35.49
CA LEU A 404 0.57 0.59 -36.32
C LEU A 404 0.51 -0.83 -35.79
N CYS A 405 0.63 -1.00 -34.47
CA CYS A 405 0.54 -2.32 -33.85
C CYS A 405 -0.83 -2.95 -34.08
N LYS A 406 -1.93 -2.19 -33.90
CA LYS A 406 -3.29 -2.70 -34.16
C LYS A 406 -3.49 -3.10 -35.62
N ASP A 407 -3.07 -2.23 -36.53
CA ASP A 407 -3.24 -2.44 -37.97
C ASP A 407 -2.41 -3.66 -38.44
N ASN A 408 -1.15 -3.78 -38.02
CA ASN A 408 -0.30 -4.95 -38.33
C ASN A 408 -0.81 -6.24 -37.68
N PHE A 409 -1.33 -6.19 -36.44
CA PHE A 409 -1.91 -7.40 -35.82
C PHE A 409 -3.11 -7.92 -36.61
N ILE A 410 -3.96 -7.03 -37.14
CA ILE A 410 -5.08 -7.43 -38.01
C ILE A 410 -4.56 -8.06 -39.31
N GLU A 411 -3.53 -7.47 -39.91
CA GLU A 411 -2.84 -8.00 -41.11
C GLU A 411 -2.27 -9.40 -40.85
N TRP A 412 -1.66 -9.63 -39.68
CA TRP A 412 -1.12 -10.92 -39.25
C TRP A 412 -2.18 -11.91 -38.75
N GLY A 413 -3.46 -11.74 -39.12
CA GLY A 413 -4.54 -12.68 -38.79
C GLY A 413 -5.10 -12.58 -37.36
N LEU A 414 -4.60 -11.67 -36.53
CA LEU A 414 -4.97 -11.54 -35.11
C LEU A 414 -6.17 -10.61 -34.86
N GLY A 415 -7.04 -10.41 -35.85
CA GLY A 415 -8.24 -9.57 -35.69
C GLY A 415 -9.19 -10.07 -34.59
N ASN A 416 -9.28 -11.38 -34.36
CA ASN A 416 -10.04 -11.96 -33.24
C ASN A 416 -9.41 -11.60 -31.88
N PHE A 417 -8.09 -11.70 -31.76
CA PHE A 417 -7.36 -11.33 -30.56
C PHE A 417 -7.59 -9.86 -30.19
N ILE A 418 -7.51 -8.93 -31.17
CA ILE A 418 -7.79 -7.50 -30.92
C ILE A 418 -9.21 -7.28 -30.39
N ARG A 419 -10.22 -7.92 -30.98
CA ARG A 419 -11.61 -7.84 -30.49
C ARG A 419 -11.75 -8.40 -29.07
N ASN A 420 -11.12 -9.53 -28.78
CA ASN A 420 -11.13 -10.13 -27.45
C ASN A 420 -10.48 -9.20 -26.43
N LEU A 421 -9.34 -8.60 -26.78
CA LEU A 421 -8.61 -7.64 -25.98
C LEU A 421 -9.47 -6.41 -25.68
N GLU A 422 -10.11 -5.80 -26.69
CA GLU A 422 -11.01 -4.65 -26.55
C GLU A 422 -12.25 -4.96 -25.70
N SER A 423 -12.77 -6.19 -25.79
CA SER A 423 -13.91 -6.62 -24.99
C SER A 423 -13.56 -6.77 -23.49
N LYS A 424 -12.29 -7.00 -23.17
CA LYS A 424 -11.82 -7.28 -21.80
C LYS A 424 -11.10 -6.10 -21.16
N LEU A 425 -10.33 -5.31 -21.90
CA LEU A 425 -9.49 -4.23 -21.38
C LEU A 425 -10.07 -2.87 -21.77
N THR A 426 -10.40 -2.02 -20.79
CA THR A 426 -10.96 -0.68 -21.07
C THR A 426 -9.91 0.42 -21.16
N ASN A 427 -8.70 0.17 -20.69
CA ASN A 427 -7.57 1.10 -20.75
C ASN A 427 -6.31 0.31 -21.09
N TYR A 428 -5.97 0.26 -22.36
CA TYR A 428 -4.75 -0.40 -22.84
C TYR A 428 -4.07 0.43 -23.92
N ARG A 429 -2.79 0.16 -24.14
CA ARG A 429 -2.00 0.78 -25.21
C ARG A 429 -0.92 -0.20 -25.65
N PHE A 430 -0.67 -0.25 -26.96
CA PHE A 430 0.44 -0.98 -27.54
C PHE A 430 1.74 -0.19 -27.47
N PHE A 431 2.83 -0.92 -27.24
CA PHE A 431 4.20 -0.44 -27.22
C PHE A 431 5.09 -1.45 -27.91
N THR A 432 6.20 -0.97 -28.44
CA THR A 432 7.26 -1.79 -29.01
C THR A 432 8.53 -1.62 -28.20
N CYS A 433 9.26 -2.71 -27.95
CA CYS A 433 10.55 -2.63 -27.31
C CYS A 433 11.54 -3.65 -27.86
N SER A 434 12.82 -3.32 -27.79
CA SER A 434 13.86 -4.32 -27.73
C SER A 434 14.45 -4.32 -26.33
N ALA A 435 14.11 -5.35 -25.55
CA ALA A 435 14.61 -5.47 -24.19
C ALA A 435 16.14 -5.65 -24.10
N LEU A 436 16.81 -6.05 -25.19
CA LEU A 436 18.26 -6.24 -25.25
C LEU A 436 18.94 -5.23 -26.20
N GLY A 437 18.21 -4.60 -27.11
CA GLY A 437 18.74 -3.68 -28.13
C GLY A 437 19.23 -4.37 -29.40
N HIS A 438 19.65 -5.63 -29.26
CA HIS A 438 19.99 -6.52 -30.36
C HIS A 438 19.78 -7.97 -29.90
N LEU A 439 19.65 -8.87 -30.87
CA LEU A 439 19.58 -10.29 -30.59
C LEU A 439 20.90 -10.77 -29.96
N PRO A 440 20.86 -11.75 -29.04
CA PRO A 440 22.07 -12.31 -28.47
C PRO A 440 22.93 -12.94 -29.57
N ASP A 441 24.12 -12.38 -29.77
CA ASP A 441 25.12 -12.91 -30.68
C ASP A 441 26.33 -13.45 -29.89
N SER A 442 27.27 -14.08 -30.58
CA SER A 442 28.50 -14.57 -29.96
C SER A 442 29.50 -13.46 -29.61
N GLU A 443 29.22 -12.20 -29.94
CA GLU A 443 30.19 -11.10 -29.86
C GLU A 443 30.21 -10.39 -28.51
N ASN A 444 29.38 -10.80 -27.53
CA ASN A 444 29.34 -10.26 -26.16
C ASN A 444 29.29 -8.72 -26.11
N LYS A 445 28.64 -8.08 -27.10
CA LYS A 445 28.43 -6.64 -27.13
C LYS A 445 27.47 -6.22 -26.02
N ALA A 446 27.69 -5.04 -25.44
CA ALA A 446 26.83 -4.52 -24.40
C ALA A 446 25.40 -4.31 -24.93
N PHE A 447 24.42 -4.85 -24.20
CA PHE A 447 23.01 -4.67 -24.52
C PHE A 447 22.56 -3.23 -24.26
N GLN A 448 21.86 -2.64 -25.23
CA GLN A 448 21.33 -1.28 -25.19
C GLN A 448 19.83 -1.30 -25.53
N ALA A 449 19.02 -1.55 -24.50
CA ALA A 449 17.58 -1.63 -24.67
C ALA A 449 16.98 -0.29 -25.14
N TYR A 450 15.89 -0.38 -25.92
CA TYR A 450 15.08 0.77 -26.31
C TYR A 450 13.59 0.40 -26.25
N GLY A 451 12.72 1.38 -25.97
CA GLY A 451 11.27 1.18 -25.88
C GLY A 451 10.78 0.44 -24.62
N ALA A 452 11.67 0.10 -23.68
CA ALA A 452 11.33 -0.70 -22.50
C ALA A 452 10.78 0.15 -21.32
N THR A 453 11.10 1.44 -21.26
CA THR A 453 10.79 2.31 -20.11
C THR A 453 9.46 3.04 -20.28
N GLU A 454 9.09 3.34 -21.51
CA GLU A 454 7.88 4.04 -21.94
C GLU A 454 6.60 3.31 -21.50
N PRO A 455 6.47 1.98 -21.63
CA PRO A 455 5.31 1.25 -21.11
C PRO A 455 5.15 1.41 -19.59
N LEU A 456 6.27 1.39 -18.86
CA LEU A 456 6.29 1.56 -17.42
C LEU A 456 5.88 2.99 -17.03
N LEU A 457 6.43 4.00 -17.68
CA LEU A 457 6.09 5.41 -17.45
C LEU A 457 4.62 5.71 -17.73
N TRP A 458 4.10 5.20 -18.85
CA TRP A 458 2.68 5.34 -19.18
C TRP A 458 1.82 4.71 -18.08
N LEU A 459 2.09 3.46 -17.69
CA LEU A 459 1.37 2.79 -16.60
C LEU A 459 1.40 3.59 -15.30
N LEU A 460 2.58 4.06 -14.89
CA LEU A 460 2.74 4.84 -13.66
C LEU A 460 1.92 6.14 -13.70
N SER A 461 1.87 6.82 -14.86
CA SER A 461 1.08 8.03 -15.06
C SER A 461 -0.43 7.76 -14.98
N GLN A 462 -0.90 6.60 -15.43
CA GLN A 462 -2.29 6.17 -15.31
C GLN A 462 -2.65 5.80 -13.86
N ILE A 463 -1.70 5.27 -13.09
CA ILE A 463 -1.91 4.82 -11.70
C ILE A 463 -1.91 5.99 -10.71
N ASP A 464 -0.94 6.91 -10.84
CA ASP A 464 -0.77 8.07 -9.97
C ASP A 464 -0.17 9.27 -10.72
N LYS A 465 -1.03 9.94 -11.51
CA LYS A 465 -0.70 11.15 -12.30
C LYS A 465 -0.04 12.28 -11.48
N LYS A 466 -0.28 12.34 -10.17
CA LYS A 466 0.32 13.37 -9.30
C LYS A 466 1.77 13.05 -8.96
N ALA A 467 2.10 11.77 -8.80
CA ALA A 467 3.46 11.33 -8.52
C ALA A 467 4.29 11.16 -9.80
N PHE A 468 3.68 10.65 -10.86
CA PHE A 468 4.28 10.36 -12.16
C PHE A 468 3.51 11.13 -13.24
N PRO A 469 4.03 12.27 -13.72
CA PRO A 469 3.39 12.97 -14.83
C PRO A 469 3.43 12.09 -16.08
N SER A 470 2.50 12.32 -17.00
CA SER A 470 2.53 11.65 -18.31
C SER A 470 3.82 12.04 -19.04
N PRO A 471 4.50 11.07 -19.68
CA PRO A 471 5.66 11.35 -20.52
C PRO A 471 5.30 12.24 -21.71
#